data_AF-A0A0G1CGI6-F1
#
_entry.id   AF-A0A0G1CGI6-F1
#
_cell.length_a   1.000
_cell.length_b   1.000
_cell.length_c   1.000
_cell.angle_alpha   90.00
_cell.angle_beta   90.00
_cell.angle_gamma   90.00
#
_symmetry.space_group_name_H-M   'P 1'
#
loop_
_entity.id
_entity.type
_entity.pdbx_description
1 polymer ?
#
loop_
_entity_poly.entity_id
_entity_poly.type
_entity_poly.pdbx_seq_one_letter_code
_entity_poly.pdbx_strand_id
1 'polypeptide(L)'
;MISQSSGLWQYLSQPQQALVEQGYFLVEDVKTHVPAFRISDYSFLVFPFAKAYEGFLKKLFLDLGIIKRWQYEDDHFRIGKSLSPFMQKRLKQNSVYLRLTQLTGNSAFADELWRVWREGRNQIFHYFPHNIKAITMGEAETIIQALIAAMEHGVNIYYEYEANGAQKKFQHATLNKYG
;
A
#
# COMPACT_ATOMS: atom_id res chain seq x y z
N MET A 1 -5.38 -12.33 -10.11
CA MET A 1 -5.57 -12.66 -8.69
C MET A 1 -4.22 -12.82 -8.02
N ILE A 2 -4.07 -12.38 -6.77
CA ILE A 2 -2.86 -12.64 -5.98
C ILE A 2 -2.79 -14.13 -5.66
N SER A 3 -1.67 -14.79 -5.94
CA SER A 3 -1.49 -16.20 -5.56
C SER A 3 -1.44 -16.34 -4.04
N GLN A 4 -2.14 -17.33 -3.47
CA GLN A 4 -2.09 -17.62 -2.03
C GLN A 4 -0.70 -18.06 -1.55
N SER A 5 0.14 -18.57 -2.46
CA SER A 5 1.54 -18.90 -2.17
C SER A 5 2.49 -17.72 -2.31
N SER A 6 2.01 -16.54 -2.76
CA SER A 6 2.87 -15.38 -2.96
C SER A 6 3.35 -14.76 -1.65
N GLY A 7 4.54 -14.14 -1.68
CA GLY A 7 5.06 -13.39 -0.54
C GLY A 7 4.10 -12.29 -0.07
N LEU A 8 3.39 -11.64 -1.00
CA LEU A 8 2.37 -10.64 -0.66
C LEU A 8 1.22 -11.26 0.11
N TRP A 9 0.64 -12.35 -0.38
CA TRP A 9 -0.49 -12.98 0.30
C TRP A 9 -0.16 -13.36 1.74
N GLN A 10 1.00 -13.97 1.94
CA GLN A 10 1.49 -14.37 3.28
C GLN A 10 1.78 -13.19 4.20
N TYR A 11 2.11 -12.02 3.63
CA TYR A 11 2.38 -10.80 4.40
C TYR A 11 1.11 -10.07 4.85
N LEU A 12 0.02 -10.17 4.08
CA LEU A 12 -1.27 -9.56 4.39
C LEU A 12 -1.91 -10.21 5.63
N SER A 13 -2.53 -9.41 6.49
CA SER A 13 -3.36 -9.93 7.58
C SER A 13 -4.66 -10.55 7.06
N GLN A 14 -5.28 -11.43 7.84
CA GLN A 14 -6.56 -12.07 7.46
C GLN A 14 -7.66 -11.05 7.03
N PRO A 15 -7.87 -9.91 7.73
CA PRO A 15 -8.85 -8.93 7.25
C PRO A 15 -8.50 -8.31 5.89
N GLN A 16 -7.20 -8.16 5.58
CA GLN A 16 -6.76 -7.63 4.28
C GLN A 16 -6.90 -8.65 3.16
N GLN A 17 -6.59 -9.92 3.44
CA GLN A 17 -6.84 -11.03 2.53
C GLN A 17 -8.34 -11.11 2.17
N ALA A 18 -9.22 -11.03 3.17
CA ALA A 18 -10.66 -11.02 2.97
C ALA A 18 -11.13 -9.83 2.11
N LEU A 19 -10.57 -8.63 2.31
CA LEU A 19 -10.88 -7.47 1.46
C LEU A 19 -10.47 -7.70 0.00
N VAL A 20 -9.29 -8.29 -0.23
CA VAL A 20 -8.80 -8.59 -1.59
C VAL A 20 -9.68 -9.64 -2.27
N GLU A 21 -10.04 -10.72 -1.56
CA GLU A 21 -10.95 -11.77 -2.08
C GLU A 21 -12.33 -11.23 -2.42
N GLN A 22 -12.93 -10.44 -1.52
CA GLN A 22 -14.21 -9.78 -1.77
C GLN A 22 -14.12 -8.80 -2.95
N GLY A 23 -13.00 -8.09 -3.08
CA GLY A 23 -12.75 -7.23 -4.24
C GLY A 23 -12.72 -8.00 -5.55
N TYR A 24 -12.03 -9.15 -5.59
CA TYR A 24 -12.03 -10.01 -6.78
C TYR A 24 -13.41 -10.59 -7.07
N PHE A 25 -14.13 -11.03 -6.03
CA PHE A 25 -15.51 -11.49 -6.17
C PHE A 25 -16.39 -10.43 -6.84
N LEU A 26 -16.34 -9.17 -6.38
CA LEU A 26 -17.12 -8.07 -6.96
C LEU A 26 -16.74 -7.77 -8.41
N VAL A 27 -15.44 -7.80 -8.73
CA VAL A 27 -14.95 -7.61 -10.10
C VAL A 27 -15.52 -8.67 -11.03
N GLU A 28 -15.46 -9.95 -10.63
CA GLU A 28 -15.96 -11.06 -11.45
C GLU A 28 -17.50 -11.08 -11.53
N ASP A 29 -18.20 -10.75 -10.44
CA ASP A 29 -19.66 -10.64 -10.42
C ASP A 29 -20.17 -9.60 -11.43
N VAL A 30 -19.54 -8.42 -11.45
CA VAL A 30 -19.90 -7.33 -12.38
C VAL A 30 -19.55 -7.66 -13.84
N LYS A 31 -18.53 -8.49 -14.10
CA LYS A 31 -18.19 -8.94 -15.46
C LYS A 31 -19.13 -10.00 -15.99
N THR A 32 -19.58 -10.89 -15.11
CA THR A 32 -20.35 -12.08 -15.49
C THR A 32 -21.84 -11.79 -15.57
N HIS A 33 -22.35 -10.90 -14.72
CA HIS A 33 -23.75 -10.52 -14.70
C HIS A 33 -23.98 -9.21 -15.44
N VAL A 34 -24.85 -9.22 -16.45
CA VAL A 34 -25.32 -8.00 -17.10
C VAL A 34 -26.17 -7.23 -16.09
N PRO A 35 -25.75 -6.04 -15.63
CA PRO A 35 -26.52 -5.29 -14.66
C PRO A 35 -27.87 -4.89 -15.26
N ALA A 36 -28.97 -5.11 -14.53
CA ALA A 36 -30.30 -4.61 -14.92
C ALA A 36 -30.32 -3.07 -15.05
N PHE A 37 -29.40 -2.39 -14.36
CA PHE A 37 -29.17 -0.95 -14.43
C PHE A 37 -27.76 -0.66 -14.91
N ARG A 38 -27.60 0.23 -15.91
CA ARG A 38 -26.27 0.57 -16.44
C ARG A 38 -25.40 1.22 -15.36
N ILE A 39 -24.32 0.56 -14.97
CA ILE A 39 -23.30 1.10 -14.08
C ILE A 39 -22.50 2.16 -14.85
N SER A 40 -22.51 3.40 -14.34
CA SER A 40 -21.79 4.54 -14.92
C SER A 40 -20.46 4.84 -14.26
N ASP A 41 -20.20 4.30 -13.07
CA ASP A 41 -18.97 4.49 -12.31
C ASP A 41 -18.57 3.19 -11.59
N TYR A 42 -17.34 2.74 -11.84
CA TYR A 42 -16.78 1.51 -11.30
C TYR A 42 -15.83 1.76 -10.11
N SER A 43 -15.80 2.98 -9.57
CA SER A 43 -15.04 3.37 -8.38
C SER A 43 -15.24 2.43 -7.18
N PHE A 44 -16.45 1.88 -7.02
CA PHE A 44 -16.78 0.94 -5.95
C PHE A 44 -15.97 -0.37 -6.01
N LEU A 45 -15.54 -0.82 -7.19
CA LEU A 45 -14.72 -2.02 -7.35
C LEU A 45 -13.31 -1.84 -6.79
N VAL A 46 -12.81 -0.60 -6.77
CA VAL A 46 -11.47 -0.27 -6.27
C VAL A 46 -11.46 -0.27 -4.73
N PHE A 47 -12.59 -0.03 -4.07
CA PHE A 47 -12.68 0.21 -2.63
C PHE A 47 -12.07 -0.88 -1.76
N PRO A 48 -12.34 -2.18 -1.95
CA PRO A 48 -11.76 -3.22 -1.11
C PRO A 48 -10.23 -3.24 -1.21
N PHE A 49 -9.69 -3.08 -2.42
CA PHE A 49 -8.25 -3.03 -2.67
C PHE A 49 -7.60 -1.77 -2.09
N ALA A 50 -8.23 -0.60 -2.24
CA ALA A 50 -7.74 0.64 -1.65
C ALA A 50 -7.69 0.58 -0.12
N LYS A 51 -8.69 -0.06 0.51
CA LYS A 51 -8.73 -0.26 1.96
C LYS A 51 -7.66 -1.25 2.42
N ALA A 52 -7.49 -2.37 1.71
CA ALA A 52 -6.42 -3.32 1.97
C ALA A 52 -5.03 -2.66 1.85
N TYR A 53 -4.84 -1.84 0.83
CA TYR A 53 -3.62 -1.07 0.57
C TYR A 53 -3.30 -0.07 1.69
N GLU A 54 -4.28 0.68 2.18
CA GLU A 54 -4.05 1.63 3.28
C GLU A 54 -3.63 0.91 4.58
N GLY A 55 -4.26 -0.22 4.90
CA GLY A 55 -3.83 -1.08 6.01
C GLY A 55 -2.44 -1.67 5.77
N PHE A 56 -2.13 -2.04 4.52
CA PHE A 56 -0.84 -2.61 4.14
C PHE A 56 0.27 -1.59 4.35
N LEU A 57 0.09 -0.36 3.87
CA LEU A 57 1.05 0.71 4.07
C LEU A 57 1.30 0.95 5.56
N LYS A 58 0.26 0.99 6.40
CA LYS A 58 0.41 1.17 7.86
C LYS A 58 1.25 0.05 8.48
N LYS A 59 1.00 -1.21 8.09
CA LYS A 59 1.78 -2.38 8.53
C LYS A 59 3.22 -2.33 8.03
N LEU A 60 3.43 -2.07 6.73
CA LEU A 60 4.75 -1.96 6.11
C LEU A 60 5.61 -0.90 6.80
N PHE A 61 5.05 0.27 7.10
CA PHE A 61 5.78 1.33 7.78
C PHE A 61 6.15 0.93 9.21
N LEU A 62 5.32 0.14 9.90
CA LEU A 62 5.65 -0.38 11.23
C LEU A 62 6.80 -1.39 11.13
N ASP A 63 6.69 -2.34 10.20
CA ASP A 63 7.65 -3.44 10.03
C ASP A 63 9.03 -2.93 9.58
N LEU A 64 9.07 -1.88 8.75
CA LEU A 64 10.32 -1.17 8.39
C LEU A 64 10.84 -0.23 9.50
N GLY A 65 10.16 -0.17 10.65
CA GLY A 65 10.52 0.72 11.77
C GLY A 65 10.33 2.22 11.50
N ILE A 66 9.60 2.56 10.43
CA ILE A 66 9.33 3.94 9.98
C ILE A 66 8.26 4.63 10.85
N ILE A 67 7.32 3.86 11.39
CA ILE A 67 6.41 4.34 12.42
C ILE A 67 6.54 3.49 13.68
N LYS A 68 6.06 4.02 14.80
CA LYS A 68 6.01 3.30 16.07
C LYS A 68 4.65 2.62 16.24
N ARG A 69 4.59 1.65 17.17
CA ARG A 69 3.38 0.90 17.49
C ARG A 69 2.19 1.80 17.83
N TRP A 70 2.40 2.85 18.62
CA TRP A 70 1.35 3.82 18.96
C TRP A 70 0.80 4.57 17.73
N GLN A 71 1.62 4.82 16.69
CA GLN A 71 1.15 5.41 15.43
C GLN A 71 0.39 4.39 14.58
N TYR A 72 0.78 3.12 14.65
CA TYR A 72 0.08 2.02 13.99
C TYR A 72 -1.32 1.82 14.59
N GLU A 73 -1.48 2.01 15.90
CA GLU A 73 -2.76 1.86 16.61
C GLU A 73 -3.60 3.15 16.59
N ASP A 74 -3.00 4.32 16.36
CA ASP A 74 -3.72 5.60 16.32
C ASP A 74 -4.64 5.73 15.08
N ASP A 75 -5.92 5.98 15.33
CA ASP A 75 -6.95 6.26 14.31
C ASP A 75 -6.71 7.59 13.58
N HIS A 76 -5.91 8.49 14.16
CA HIS A 76 -5.59 9.80 13.57
C HIS A 76 -4.33 9.78 12.71
N PHE A 77 -3.58 8.67 12.66
CA PHE A 77 -2.42 8.56 11.79
C PHE A 77 -2.84 8.58 10.31
N ARG A 78 -2.54 9.69 9.63
CA ARG A 78 -2.93 9.91 8.23
C ARG A 78 -1.82 9.50 7.27
N ILE A 79 -1.94 8.31 6.69
CA ILE A 79 -1.03 7.78 5.66
C ILE A 79 -0.75 8.81 4.57
N GLY A 80 -1.82 9.43 4.04
CA GLY A 80 -1.66 10.41 2.97
C GLY A 80 -0.84 11.64 3.35
N LYS A 81 -0.94 12.11 4.60
CA LYS A 81 -0.14 13.25 5.08
C LYS A 81 1.31 12.85 5.28
N SER A 82 1.56 11.68 5.86
CA SER A 82 2.92 11.22 6.18
C SER A 82 3.71 10.78 4.96
N LEU A 83 3.03 10.23 3.95
CA LEU A 83 3.62 9.71 2.71
C LEU A 83 3.73 10.78 1.61
N SER A 84 3.22 12.00 1.83
CA SER A 84 3.26 13.04 0.81
C SER A 84 4.66 13.66 0.64
N PRO A 85 5.20 13.77 -0.59
CA PRO A 85 6.47 14.47 -0.86
C PRO A 85 6.39 15.95 -0.48
N PHE A 86 5.23 16.57 -0.65
CA PHE A 86 5.01 17.99 -0.35
C PHE A 86 5.04 18.29 1.16
N MET A 87 4.91 17.26 1.99
CA MET A 87 4.88 17.36 3.44
C MET A 87 6.25 17.19 4.10
N GLN A 88 7.26 16.77 3.34
CA GLN A 88 8.59 16.43 3.85
C GLN A 88 9.21 17.55 4.67
N LYS A 89 9.24 18.79 4.16
CA LYS A 89 9.84 19.94 4.87
C LYS A 89 9.16 20.22 6.21
N ARG A 90 7.83 20.05 6.26
CA ARG A 90 7.02 20.31 7.45
C ARG A 90 7.13 19.20 8.49
N LEU A 91 7.18 17.94 8.04
CA LEU A 91 7.22 16.77 8.92
C LEU A 91 8.64 16.38 9.35
N LYS A 92 9.68 16.79 8.61
CA LYS A 92 11.09 16.44 8.88
C LYS A 92 11.22 14.92 9.07
N GLN A 93 11.82 14.47 10.18
CA GLN A 93 12.02 13.06 10.50
C GLN A 93 10.72 12.28 10.74
N ASN A 94 9.58 12.97 10.92
CA ASN A 94 8.27 12.33 11.02
C ASN A 94 7.63 12.06 9.64
N SER A 95 8.31 12.45 8.54
CA SER A 95 7.87 12.15 7.18
C SER A 95 8.18 10.69 6.84
N VAL A 96 7.14 9.88 6.62
CA VAL A 96 7.30 8.52 6.09
C VAL A 96 7.98 8.56 4.73
N TYR A 97 7.60 9.51 3.86
CA TYR A 97 8.21 9.69 2.55
C TYR A 97 9.73 9.88 2.64
N LEU A 98 10.19 10.75 3.54
CA LEU A 98 11.63 11.00 3.74
C LEU A 98 12.35 9.74 4.24
N ARG A 99 11.76 9.07 5.23
CA ARG A 99 12.37 7.88 5.83
C ARG A 99 12.44 6.71 4.86
N LEU A 100 11.43 6.54 3.99
CA LEU A 100 11.48 5.58 2.89
C LEU A 100 12.61 5.92 1.92
N THR A 101 12.69 7.18 1.48
CA THR A 101 13.76 7.64 0.58
C THR A 101 15.15 7.37 1.13
N GLN A 102 15.34 7.57 2.43
CA GLN A 102 16.60 7.30 3.11
C GLN A 102 16.88 5.80 3.23
N LEU A 103 15.85 4.99 3.48
CA LEU A 103 15.97 3.53 3.61
C LEU A 103 16.36 2.89 2.26
N THR A 104 15.75 3.32 1.16
CA THR A 104 15.99 2.78 -0.19
C THR A 104 17.10 3.50 -0.96
N GLY A 105 17.62 4.61 -0.42
CA GLY A 105 18.66 5.44 -1.04
C GLY A 105 18.18 6.35 -2.18
N ASN A 106 16.90 6.28 -2.58
CA ASN A 106 16.28 7.14 -3.58
C ASN A 106 14.76 7.24 -3.37
N SER A 107 14.09 8.19 -4.03
CA SER A 107 12.67 8.45 -3.81
C SER A 107 11.71 7.56 -4.59
N ALA A 108 12.18 6.75 -5.55
CA ALA A 108 11.32 6.06 -6.51
C ALA A 108 10.25 5.20 -5.83
N PHE A 109 10.64 4.46 -4.79
CA PHE A 109 9.70 3.65 -4.00
C PHE A 109 8.69 4.51 -3.23
N ALA A 110 9.14 5.59 -2.58
CA ALA A 110 8.26 6.50 -1.85
C ALA A 110 7.27 7.22 -2.79
N ASP A 111 7.74 7.62 -3.97
CA ASP A 111 6.96 8.25 -5.04
C ASP A 111 5.88 7.29 -5.58
N GLU A 112 6.24 6.03 -5.82
CA GLU A 112 5.31 4.99 -6.24
C GLU A 112 4.19 4.81 -5.21
N LEU A 113 4.54 4.57 -3.94
CA LEU A 113 3.54 4.34 -2.89
C LEU A 113 2.62 5.56 -2.73
N TRP A 114 3.18 6.77 -2.77
CA TRP A 114 2.39 8.00 -2.69
C TRP A 114 1.46 8.16 -3.89
N ARG A 115 1.97 7.96 -5.11
CA ARG A 115 1.20 8.11 -6.35
C ARG A 115 0.03 7.13 -6.35
N VAL A 116 0.28 5.86 -6.06
CA VAL A 116 -0.73 4.80 -6.03
C VAL A 116 -1.77 5.05 -4.95
N TRP A 117 -1.37 5.48 -3.75
CA TRP A 117 -2.32 5.90 -2.70
C TRP A 117 -3.18 7.08 -3.16
N ARG A 118 -2.57 8.09 -3.78
CA ARG A 118 -3.27 9.29 -4.24
C ARG A 118 -4.29 8.96 -5.34
N GLU A 119 -3.91 8.15 -6.31
CA GLU A 119 -4.75 7.77 -7.44
C GLU A 119 -5.83 6.78 -7.01
N GLY A 120 -5.44 5.64 -6.42
CA GLY A 120 -6.39 4.56 -6.12
C GLY A 120 -7.23 4.76 -4.86
N ARG A 121 -6.79 5.58 -3.91
CA ARG A 121 -7.53 5.83 -2.66
C ARG A 121 -7.98 7.29 -2.55
N ASN A 122 -7.13 8.29 -2.78
CA ASN A 122 -7.56 9.66 -2.52
C ASN A 122 -8.50 10.21 -3.60
N GLN A 123 -8.13 10.07 -4.87
CA GLN A 123 -8.89 10.65 -5.98
C GLN A 123 -10.17 9.89 -6.29
N ILE A 124 -10.14 8.55 -6.20
CA ILE A 124 -11.31 7.70 -6.48
C ILE A 124 -12.49 7.97 -5.54
N PHE A 125 -12.24 8.32 -4.27
CA PHE A 125 -13.30 8.60 -3.30
C PHE A 125 -13.61 10.08 -3.12
N HIS A 126 -12.98 10.96 -3.90
CA HIS A 126 -13.22 12.40 -3.80
C HIS A 126 -14.29 12.82 -4.80
N TYR A 127 -15.37 13.42 -4.31
CA TYR A 127 -16.38 14.03 -5.15
C TYR A 127 -15.90 15.38 -5.67
N PHE A 128 -15.73 15.54 -6.99
CA PHE A 128 -15.44 16.85 -7.58
C PHE A 128 -16.72 17.43 -8.21
N PRO A 129 -17.24 18.58 -7.72
CA PRO A 129 -18.52 19.15 -8.17
C PRO A 129 -18.62 19.43 -9.68
N HIS A 130 -17.49 19.64 -10.35
CA HIS A 130 -17.43 19.98 -11.78
C HIS A 130 -16.96 18.81 -12.66
N ASN A 131 -16.61 17.67 -12.05
CA ASN A 131 -16.22 16.45 -12.75
C ASN A 131 -16.35 15.28 -11.77
N ILE A 132 -17.44 14.53 -11.83
CA ILE A 132 -17.66 13.36 -10.97
C ILE A 132 -16.52 12.33 -11.02
N LYS A 133 -15.62 12.40 -12.02
CA LYS A 133 -14.49 11.47 -12.23
C LYS A 133 -14.92 10.01 -12.14
N ALA A 134 -16.08 9.73 -12.71
CA ALA A 134 -16.53 8.36 -12.89
C ALA A 134 -15.48 7.60 -13.70
N ILE A 135 -15.16 6.39 -13.24
CA ILE A 135 -14.19 5.53 -13.93
C ILE A 135 -14.91 4.37 -14.61
N THR A 136 -14.36 3.95 -15.73
CA THR A 136 -14.75 2.74 -16.45
C THR A 136 -14.27 1.48 -15.72
N MET A 137 -14.82 0.32 -16.12
CA MET A 137 -14.36 -0.98 -15.63
C MET A 137 -12.85 -1.18 -15.85
N GLY A 138 -12.34 -0.87 -17.05
CA GLY A 138 -10.91 -1.04 -17.36
C GLY A 138 -10.00 -0.10 -16.57
N GLU A 139 -10.44 1.11 -16.30
CA GLU A 139 -9.72 2.03 -15.40
C GLU A 139 -9.71 1.50 -13.96
N ALA A 140 -10.82 0.93 -13.47
CA ALA A 140 -10.87 0.29 -12.16
C ALA A 140 -9.86 -0.86 -12.06
N GLU A 141 -9.81 -1.74 -13.06
CA GLU A 141 -8.86 -2.85 -13.11
C GLU A 141 -7.40 -2.36 -13.13
N THR A 142 -7.11 -1.32 -13.90
CA THR A 142 -5.77 -0.71 -13.97
C THR A 142 -5.33 -0.19 -12.59
N ILE A 143 -6.24 0.47 -11.87
CA ILE A 143 -5.98 0.99 -10.53
C ILE A 143 -5.78 -0.15 -9.53
N ILE A 144 -6.62 -1.20 -9.60
CA ILE A 144 -6.50 -2.40 -8.76
C ILE A 144 -5.14 -3.07 -8.98
N GLN A 145 -4.71 -3.23 -10.23
CA GLN A 145 -3.40 -3.79 -10.56
C GLN A 145 -2.25 -2.92 -10.01
N ALA A 146 -2.36 -1.59 -10.12
CA ALA A 146 -1.35 -0.68 -9.57
C ALA A 146 -1.26 -0.76 -8.03
N LEU A 147 -2.40 -0.89 -7.33
CA LEU A 147 -2.44 -1.11 -5.88
C LEU A 147 -1.73 -2.41 -5.50
N ILE A 148 -2.01 -3.50 -6.20
CA ILE A 148 -1.42 -4.82 -5.93
C ILE A 148 0.09 -4.80 -6.21
N ALA A 149 0.51 -4.30 -7.37
CA ALA A 149 1.92 -4.23 -7.74
C ALA A 149 2.75 -3.42 -6.72
N ALA A 150 2.21 -2.29 -6.24
CA ALA A 150 2.87 -1.50 -5.20
C ALA A 150 2.98 -2.25 -3.86
N MET A 151 2.00 -3.10 -3.51
CA MET A 151 2.10 -3.97 -2.34
C MET A 151 3.16 -5.05 -2.53
N GLU A 152 3.19 -5.71 -3.69
CA GLU A 152 4.20 -6.73 -4.02
C GLU A 152 5.61 -6.15 -3.94
N HIS A 153 5.83 -4.99 -4.54
CA HIS A 153 7.11 -4.28 -4.47
C HIS A 153 7.48 -3.94 -3.02
N GLY A 154 6.52 -3.46 -2.21
CA GLY A 154 6.78 -3.16 -0.81
C GLY A 154 7.14 -4.38 0.04
N VAL A 155 6.59 -5.54 -0.27
CA VAL A 155 6.96 -6.81 0.39
C VAL A 155 8.37 -7.24 0.00
N ASN A 156 8.76 -7.07 -1.26
CA ASN A 156 10.14 -7.35 -1.69
C ASN A 156 11.15 -6.45 -0.94
N ILE A 157 10.87 -5.15 -0.85
CA ILE A 157 11.68 -4.21 -0.06
C ILE A 157 11.78 -4.63 1.41
N TYR A 158 10.69 -5.09 2.01
CA TYR A 158 10.70 -5.56 3.39
C TYR A 158 11.58 -6.81 3.58
N TYR A 159 11.49 -7.80 2.70
CA TYR A 159 12.32 -9.00 2.82
C TYR A 159 13.81 -8.72 2.56
N GLU A 160 14.13 -7.81 1.64
CA GLU A 160 15.51 -7.33 1.45
C GLU A 160 16.03 -6.62 2.72
N TYR A 161 15.20 -5.79 3.35
CA TYR A 161 15.54 -5.12 4.60
C TYR A 161 15.83 -6.10 5.74
N GLU A 162 14.97 -7.11 5.93
CA GLU A 162 15.13 -8.14 6.96
C GLU A 162 16.39 -8.99 6.73
N ALA A 163 16.64 -9.41 5.49
CA ALA A 163 17.82 -10.19 5.13
C ALA A 163 19.13 -9.43 5.46
N ASN A 164 19.18 -8.15 5.11
CA ASN A 164 20.33 -7.27 5.41
C ASN A 164 20.49 -7.04 6.92
N GLY A 165 19.39 -6.91 7.66
CA GLY A 165 19.40 -6.79 9.12
C GLY A 165 19.93 -8.03 9.81
N ALA A 166 19.53 -9.22 9.34
CA ALA A 166 20.02 -10.50 9.84
C ALA A 166 21.53 -10.68 9.59
N GLN A 167 22.01 -10.33 8.39
CA GLN A 167 23.43 -10.38 8.05
C GLN A 167 24.28 -9.47 8.96
N LYS A 168 23.85 -8.22 9.21
CA LYS A 168 24.57 -7.31 10.11
C LYS A 168 24.62 -7.81 11.55
N LYS A 169 23.53 -8.40 12.06
CA LYS A 169 23.50 -9.02 13.40
C LYS A 169 24.44 -10.22 13.49
N PHE A 170 24.50 -11.06 12.46
CA PHE A 170 25.41 -12.21 12.40
C PHE A 170 26.89 -11.77 12.40
N GLN A 171 27.26 -10.79 11.57
CA GLN A 171 28.62 -10.25 11.51
C GLN A 171 29.05 -9.59 12.84
N HIS A 172 28.15 -8.87 13.51
CA HIS A 172 28.43 -8.28 14.82
C HIS A 172 28.57 -9.36 15.91
N ALA A 173 27.80 -10.45 15.83
CA ALA A 173 27.88 -11.56 16.77
C ALA A 173 29.16 -12.41 16.59
N THR A 174 29.67 -12.55 15.37
CA THR A 174 30.94 -13.25 15.10
C THR A 174 32.16 -12.42 15.51
N LEU A 175 32.16 -11.12 15.26
CA LEU A 175 33.27 -10.23 15.68
C LEU A 175 33.43 -10.16 17.21
N ASN A 176 32.33 -10.21 17.98
CA ASN A 176 32.36 -10.22 19.45
C ASN A 176 32.69 -11.58 20.08
N LYS A 177 32.82 -12.66 19.28
CA LYS A 177 33.18 -14.01 19.79
C LYS A 177 34.68 -14.32 19.68
N TYR A 178 35.44 -13.46 19.01
CA TYR A 178 36.87 -13.64 18.74
C TYR A 178 37.73 -12.42 19.13
N GLY A 179 37.17 -11.47 19.90
CA GLY A 179 37.88 -10.34 20.52
C GLY A 179 37.61 -10.32 22.02
#